data_AF-A0A9D6Q0S7-F1
#
_entry.id   AF-A0A9D6Q0S7-F1
#
_cell.length_a   1.000
_cell.length_b   1.000
_cell.length_c   1.000
_cell.angle_alpha   90.00
_cell.angle_beta   90.00
_cell.angle_gamma   90.00
#
_symmetry.space_group_name_H-M   'P 1'
#
loop_
_entity.id
_entity.type
_entity.pdbx_description
1 polymer ?
#
loop_
_entity_poly.entity_id
_entity_poly.type
_entity_poly.pdbx_seq_one_letter_code
_entity_poly.pdbx_strand_id
1 'polypeptide(L)'
;MNRFGFFAVLLALAVAACAPAATPTAPPVEEPTPTPEAVPALTGTITLWHAWKENEIASLNEVIAAFQALHPDVQFDVLYTPFDDLRGKFET
;
A
#
# COMPACT_ATOMS: atom_id res chain seq x y z
N MET A 1 53.99 -37.00 34.41
CA MET A 1 53.60 -35.83 35.24
C MET A 1 52.11 -35.91 35.56
N ASN A 2 51.76 -36.32 36.79
CA ASN A 2 50.42 -36.10 37.37
C ASN A 2 50.17 -34.60 37.55
N ARG A 3 48.94 -34.12 37.31
CA ARG A 3 48.24 -33.24 38.27
C ARG A 3 46.76 -32.92 37.93
N PHE A 4 45.87 -33.26 38.88
CA PHE A 4 44.63 -32.57 39.34
C PHE A 4 43.47 -32.33 38.33
N GLY A 5 42.18 -32.47 38.64
CA GLY A 5 41.40 -32.83 39.83
C GLY A 5 39.94 -32.94 39.37
N PHE A 6 39.20 -34.01 39.70
CA PHE A 6 38.19 -34.03 40.78
C PHE A 6 37.52 -32.67 41.07
N PHE A 7 36.34 -32.41 40.50
CA PHE A 7 35.16 -31.91 41.23
C PHE A 7 33.93 -31.69 40.33
N ALA A 8 32.77 -31.84 40.96
CA ALA A 8 31.46 -31.32 40.56
C ALA A 8 30.79 -32.00 39.35
N VAL A 9 29.94 -33.00 39.60
CA VAL A 9 28.50 -32.78 39.84
C VAL A 9 27.88 -32.09 38.64
N LEU A 10 27.10 -32.85 37.86
CA LEU A 10 25.90 -32.36 37.17
C LEU A 10 25.13 -33.58 36.62
N LEU A 11 24.31 -34.15 37.50
CA LEU A 11 22.89 -34.43 37.25
C LEU A 11 22.51 -34.75 35.78
N ALA A 12 22.81 -35.96 35.32
CA ALA A 12 22.41 -36.42 33.99
C ALA A 12 21.07 -37.18 34.05
N LEU A 13 20.02 -36.40 33.82
CA LEU A 13 18.75 -36.71 33.13
C LEU A 13 18.20 -38.15 33.25
N ALA A 14 17.21 -38.29 34.12
CA ALA A 14 16.22 -39.36 34.03
C ALA A 14 15.41 -39.21 32.73
N VAL A 15 15.51 -40.23 31.87
CA VAL A 15 14.71 -40.42 30.66
C VAL A 15 13.26 -40.73 31.09
N ALA A 16 12.43 -39.71 31.22
CA ALA A 16 10.99 -39.85 31.46
C ALA A 16 10.24 -39.71 30.13
N ALA A 17 9.73 -40.85 29.67
CA ALA A 17 8.88 -40.99 28.50
C ALA A 17 7.63 -40.10 28.59
N CYS A 18 7.40 -39.29 27.58
CA CYS A 18 6.08 -38.76 27.26
C CYS A 18 5.94 -38.71 25.75
N ALA A 19 5.32 -39.75 25.18
CA ALA A 19 4.86 -39.72 23.81
C ALA A 19 3.64 -38.78 23.72
N PRO A 20 3.57 -37.82 22.78
CA PRO A 20 2.41 -36.97 22.66
C PRO A 20 1.25 -37.76 22.04
N ALA A 21 0.13 -37.81 22.75
CA ALA A 21 -1.13 -38.30 22.22
C ALA A 21 -1.65 -37.35 21.13
N ALA A 22 -2.01 -37.89 19.97
CA ALA A 22 -2.52 -37.13 18.83
C ALA A 22 -3.79 -36.34 19.22
N THR A 23 -3.70 -35.01 19.15
CA THR A 23 -4.83 -34.10 19.33
C THR A 23 -5.67 -34.07 18.05
N PRO A 24 -7.00 -34.27 18.11
CA PRO A 24 -7.88 -34.07 16.96
C PRO A 24 -7.79 -32.61 16.49
N THR A 25 -7.41 -32.41 15.24
CA THR A 25 -7.39 -31.08 14.60
C THR A 25 -8.82 -30.65 14.33
N ALA A 26 -9.27 -29.55 14.95
CA ALA A 26 -10.55 -28.92 14.62
C ALA A 26 -10.51 -28.35 13.19
N PRO A 27 -11.63 -28.41 12.43
CA PRO A 27 -11.68 -27.82 11.09
C PRO A 27 -11.39 -26.31 11.16
N PRO A 28 -10.69 -25.73 10.16
CA PRO A 28 -10.45 -24.29 10.10
C PRO A 28 -11.76 -23.51 10.15
N VAL A 29 -11.86 -22.56 11.08
CA VAL A 29 -12.93 -21.56 11.08
C VAL A 29 -12.59 -20.55 9.97
N GLU A 30 -13.39 -20.52 8.91
CA GLU A 30 -13.24 -19.52 7.86
C GLU A 30 -13.57 -18.14 8.42
N GLU A 31 -12.57 -17.26 8.44
CA GLU A 31 -12.73 -15.85 8.81
C GLU A 31 -13.54 -15.15 7.70
N PRO A 32 -14.54 -14.31 8.04
CA PRO A 32 -15.36 -13.65 7.03
C PRO A 32 -14.47 -12.79 6.13
N THR A 33 -14.47 -13.11 4.83
CA THR A 33 -13.79 -12.29 3.82
C THR A 33 -14.47 -10.92 3.77
N PRO A 34 -13.73 -9.80 3.85
CA PRO A 34 -14.32 -8.48 3.77
C PRO A 34 -15.00 -8.31 2.40
N THR A 35 -16.30 -7.99 2.41
CA THR A 35 -17.03 -7.59 1.20
C THR A 35 -16.44 -6.26 0.70
N PRO A 36 -16.02 -6.16 -0.57
CA PRO A 36 -15.53 -4.90 -1.12
C PRO A 36 -16.59 -3.82 -1.02
N GLU A 37 -16.26 -2.71 -0.35
CA GLU A 37 -17.10 -1.53 -0.31
C GLU A 37 -17.07 -0.85 -1.69
N ALA A 38 -18.25 -0.55 -2.25
CA ALA A 38 -18.35 0.04 -3.57
C ALA A 38 -17.84 1.49 -3.53
N VAL A 39 -16.73 1.75 -4.22
CA VAL A 39 -16.20 3.11 -4.40
C VAL A 39 -17.18 3.89 -5.28
N PRO A 40 -17.65 5.08 -4.84
CA PRO A 40 -18.56 5.88 -5.65
C PRO A 40 -17.88 6.32 -6.96
N ALA A 41 -18.65 6.35 -8.04
CA ALA A 41 -18.17 6.83 -9.33
C ALA A 41 -17.80 8.33 -9.24
N LEU A 42 -16.63 8.68 -9.75
CA LEU A 42 -16.16 10.07 -9.83
C LEU A 42 -16.92 10.81 -10.93
N THR A 43 -17.41 12.01 -10.61
CA THR A 43 -18.17 12.88 -11.53
C THR A 43 -17.79 14.34 -11.28
N GLY A 44 -18.04 15.22 -12.26
CA GLY A 44 -17.88 16.67 -12.11
C GLY A 44 -16.89 17.29 -13.09
N THR A 45 -16.42 18.50 -12.80
CA THR A 45 -15.43 19.21 -13.63
C THR A 45 -14.19 19.55 -12.82
N ILE A 46 -13.02 19.16 -13.31
CA ILE A 46 -11.71 19.52 -12.76
C ILE A 46 -11.23 20.76 -13.49
N THR A 47 -11.10 21.88 -12.78
CA THR A 47 -10.41 23.05 -13.30
C THR A 47 -8.91 22.90 -13.05
N LEU A 48 -8.13 22.82 -14.12
CA LEU A 48 -6.68 22.63 -14.07
C LEU A 48 -5.96 23.87 -14.58
N TRP A 49 -5.25 24.56 -13.69
CA TRP A 49 -4.37 25.67 -14.05
C TRP A 49 -2.94 25.17 -14.16
N HIS A 50 -2.26 25.46 -15.28
CA HIS A 50 -0.90 24.98 -15.53
C HIS A 50 -0.02 26.01 -16.23
N ALA A 51 1.30 25.90 -16.05
CA ALA A 51 2.31 26.74 -16.70
C ALA A 51 3.20 25.96 -17.70
N TRP A 52 2.75 24.78 -18.12
CA TRP A 52 3.52 23.90 -19.00
C TRP A 52 3.77 24.52 -20.37
N LYS A 53 4.93 24.20 -20.95
CA LYS A 53 5.37 24.66 -22.26
C LYS A 53 4.69 23.87 -23.37
N GLU A 54 4.72 24.41 -24.59
CA GLU A 54 4.09 23.81 -25.77
C GLU A 54 4.52 22.35 -26.02
N ASN A 55 5.80 22.03 -25.80
CA ASN A 55 6.34 20.68 -25.97
C ASN A 55 5.89 19.67 -24.89
N GLU A 56 5.24 20.14 -23.82
CA GLU A 56 4.73 19.30 -22.72
C GLU A 56 3.20 19.09 -22.81
N ILE A 57 2.50 19.91 -23.62
CA ILE A 57 1.03 19.86 -23.77
C ILE A 57 0.54 18.52 -24.31
N ALA A 58 1.30 17.89 -25.21
CA ALA A 58 0.95 16.57 -25.74
C ALA A 58 0.82 15.54 -24.61
N SER A 59 1.81 15.48 -23.72
CA SER A 59 1.79 14.56 -22.58
C SER A 59 0.69 14.90 -21.56
N LEU A 60 0.37 16.18 -21.36
CA LEU A 60 -0.77 16.58 -20.52
C LEU A 60 -2.08 16.02 -21.07
N ASN A 61 -2.31 16.18 -22.38
CA ASN A 61 -3.52 15.72 -23.04
C ASN A 61 -3.65 14.19 -23.00
N GLU A 62 -2.54 13.46 -23.14
CA GLU A 62 -2.53 12.00 -23.00
C GLU A 62 -2.98 11.55 -21.61
N VAL A 63 -2.48 12.20 -20.55
CA VAL A 63 -2.88 11.89 -19.17
C VAL A 63 -4.34 12.22 -18.91
N ILE A 64 -4.82 13.36 -19.40
CA ILE A 64 -6.23 13.76 -19.28
C ILE A 64 -7.12 12.72 -19.99
N ALA A 65 -6.78 12.34 -21.21
CA ALA A 65 -7.55 11.34 -21.97
C ALA A 65 -7.56 9.98 -21.27
N ALA A 66 -6.42 9.53 -20.74
CA ALA A 66 -6.33 8.28 -19.99
C ALA A 66 -7.20 8.32 -18.71
N PHE A 67 -7.22 9.46 -18.01
CA PHE A 67 -8.08 9.64 -16.84
C PHE A 67 -9.57 9.60 -17.21
N GLN A 68 -9.98 10.32 -18.26
CA GLN A 68 -11.38 10.35 -18.71
C GLN A 68 -11.86 9.00 -19.23
N ALA A 69 -10.97 8.17 -19.79
CA ALA A 69 -11.32 6.81 -20.18
C ALA A 69 -11.73 5.93 -18.98
N LEU A 70 -11.16 6.20 -17.80
CA LEU A 70 -11.51 5.52 -16.54
C LEU A 70 -12.70 6.19 -15.82
N HIS A 71 -12.90 7.49 -16.06
CA HIS A 71 -13.89 8.33 -15.40
C HIS A 71 -14.64 9.19 -16.43
N PRO A 72 -15.57 8.61 -17.22
CA PRO A 72 -16.20 9.29 -18.35
C PRO A 72 -17.10 10.46 -17.96
N ASP A 73 -17.57 10.47 -16.70
CA ASP A 73 -18.41 11.53 -16.15
C ASP A 73 -17.59 12.70 -15.57
N VAL A 74 -16.25 12.64 -15.67
CA VAL A 74 -15.35 13.73 -15.28
C VAL A 74 -14.93 14.54 -16.50
N GLN A 75 -15.13 15.85 -16.40
CA GLN A 75 -14.72 16.84 -17.39
C GLN A 75 -13.49 17.62 -16.91
N PHE A 76 -12.76 18.22 -17.85
CA PHE A 76 -11.63 19.09 -17.57
C PHE A 76 -11.85 20.48 -18.17
N ASP A 77 -11.59 21.50 -17.36
CA ASP A 77 -11.43 22.89 -17.80
C ASP A 77 -9.97 23.29 -17.61
N VAL A 78 -9.21 23.38 -18.70
CA VAL A 78 -7.75 23.53 -18.68
C VAL A 78 -7.38 24.96 -19.03
N LEU A 79 -6.69 25.64 -18.11
CA LEU A 79 -6.26 27.02 -18.27
C LEU A 79 -4.73 27.12 -18.19
N TYR A 80 -4.12 27.59 -19.28
CA TYR A 80 -2.74 28.03 -19.23
C TYR A 80 -2.63 29.32 -18.39
N THR A 81 -1.69 29.33 -17.46
CA THR A 81 -1.28 30.48 -16.68
C THR A 81 0.25 30.54 -16.64
N PRO A 82 0.89 31.66 -17.01
CA PRO A 82 2.34 31.80 -16.93
C PRO A 82 2.87 31.44 -15.54
N PHE A 83 4.05 30.81 -15.48
CA PHE A 83 4.62 30.32 -14.21
C PHE A 83 4.74 31.42 -13.16
N ASP A 84 5.20 32.61 -13.58
CA ASP A 84 5.37 33.76 -12.70
C ASP A 84 4.03 34.30 -12.16
N ASP A 85 2.94 34.10 -12.90
CA ASP A 85 1.59 34.56 -12.53
C ASP A 85 0.80 33.51 -11.73
N LEU A 86 1.18 32.23 -11.80
CA LEU A 86 0.36 31.11 -11.33
C LEU A 86 0.06 31.19 -9.84
N ARG A 87 1.08 31.47 -9.01
CA ARG A 87 0.87 31.67 -7.57
C ARG A 87 0.05 32.92 -7.29
N GLY A 88 0.42 34.04 -7.91
CA GLY A 88 -0.24 35.32 -7.68
C GLY A 88 -1.74 35.23 -7.96
N LYS A 89 -2.13 34.59 -9.07
CA LYS A 89 -3.54 34.40 -9.43
C LYS A 89 -4.28 33.37 -8.57
N PHE A 90 -3.58 32.44 -7.90
CA PHE A 90 -4.22 31.45 -7.03
C PHE A 90 -4.55 32.01 -5.64
N GLU A 91 -3.73 32.94 -5.15
CA GLU A 91 -3.83 33.46 -3.77
C GLU A 91 -4.69 34.73 -3.66
N THR A 92 -5.16 35.32 -4.76
CA THR A 92 -5.95 36.57 -4.81
C THR A 92 -7.34 36.37 -5.37
#